data_AF-A0A6P1IQL1-F1
#
_entry.id   AF-A0A6P1IQL1-F1
#
_cell.length_a   1.000
_cell.length_b   1.000
_cell.length_c   1.000
_cell.angle_alpha   90.00
_cell.angle_beta   90.00
_cell.angle_gamma   90.00
#
_symmetry.space_group_name_H-M   'P 1'
#
loop_
_entity.id
_entity.type
_entity.pdbx_description
1 polymer ?
#
loop_
_entity_poly.entity_id
_entity_poly.type
_entity_poly.pdbx_seq_one_letter_code
_entity_poly.pdbx_strand_id
1 'polypeptide(L)'
;MKPTAEDQLQGTCRILETVVAPCVVDPLARTILDGLVANLRMLTGALPAVPGFLRDDNQATAQLLATLRGSVPGDLAVQVERALSEPEPDAVDPRALDLRNHQLRALLAQAVCSEDLKPEQHSTIVRHMTERASRVPMRYVATAPTPAPIAKKS
;
A
#
# COMPACT_ATOMS: atom_id res chain seq x y z
N MET A 1 21.14 -13.44 -19.75
CA MET A 1 20.54 -12.68 -18.64
C MET A 1 19.29 -13.41 -18.17
N LYS A 2 19.04 -13.50 -16.87
CA LYS A 2 17.74 -13.98 -16.36
C LYS A 2 16.71 -12.85 -16.52
N PRO A 3 15.47 -13.15 -16.94
CA PRO A 3 14.43 -12.13 -17.09
C PRO A 3 14.07 -11.51 -15.73
N THR A 4 13.80 -10.22 -15.72
CA THR A 4 13.34 -9.48 -14.54
C THR A 4 11.85 -9.73 -14.28
N ALA A 5 11.37 -9.34 -13.09
CA ALA A 5 9.93 -9.37 -12.81
C ALA A 5 9.14 -8.47 -13.76
N GLU A 6 9.70 -7.33 -14.14
CA GLU A 6 9.12 -6.43 -15.15
C GLU A 6 8.99 -7.13 -16.51
N ASP A 7 10.06 -7.80 -16.98
CA ASP A 7 10.03 -8.54 -18.24
C ASP A 7 8.93 -9.62 -18.25
N GLN A 8 8.77 -10.33 -17.12
CA GLN A 8 7.75 -11.37 -16.96
C GLN A 8 6.33 -10.80 -16.97
N LEU A 9 6.10 -9.68 -16.27
CA LEU A 9 4.79 -9.02 -16.24
C LEU A 9 4.42 -8.47 -17.62
N GLN A 10 5.37 -7.83 -18.31
CA GLN A 10 5.17 -7.36 -19.67
C GLN A 10 4.86 -8.50 -20.64
N GLY A 11 5.61 -9.60 -20.55
CA GLY A 11 5.36 -10.81 -21.34
C GLY A 11 3.97 -11.39 -21.10
N THR A 12 3.55 -11.46 -19.84
CA THR A 12 2.22 -11.93 -19.44
C THR A 12 1.11 -11.06 -20.03
N CYS A 13 1.23 -9.73 -19.94
CA CYS A 13 0.27 -8.82 -20.55
C CYS A 13 0.14 -9.06 -22.06
N ARG A 14 1.27 -9.24 -22.78
CA ARG A 14 1.25 -9.53 -24.22
C ARG A 14 0.49 -10.82 -24.53
N ILE A 15 0.71 -11.89 -23.75
CA ILE A 15 -0.01 -13.17 -23.93
C ILE A 15 -1.51 -12.98 -23.72
N LEU A 16 -1.89 -12.30 -22.63
CA LEU A 16 -3.29 -12.03 -22.33
C LEU A 16 -3.98 -11.25 -23.45
N GLU A 17 -3.32 -10.22 -24.00
CA GLU A 17 -3.91 -9.38 -25.04
C GLU A 17 -3.94 -10.04 -26.43
N THR A 18 -2.88 -10.75 -26.80
CA THR A 18 -2.70 -11.25 -28.18
C THR A 18 -3.21 -12.67 -28.38
N VAL A 19 -3.23 -13.48 -27.32
CA VAL A 19 -3.63 -14.91 -27.39
C VAL A 19 -4.96 -15.14 -26.69
N VAL A 20 -5.11 -14.66 -25.45
CA VAL A 20 -6.30 -14.97 -24.64
C VAL A 20 -7.48 -14.10 -25.06
N ALA A 21 -7.28 -12.80 -25.20
CA ALA A 21 -8.36 -11.85 -25.45
C ALA A 21 -9.19 -12.19 -26.71
N PRO A 22 -8.59 -12.58 -27.85
CA PRO A 22 -9.35 -13.00 -29.04
C PRO A 22 -10.25 -14.23 -28.83
N CYS A 23 -9.94 -15.08 -27.85
CA CYS A 23 -10.72 -16.28 -27.51
C CYS A 23 -11.87 -16.01 -26.53
N VAL A 24 -11.94 -14.81 -25.92
CA VAL A 24 -12.99 -14.45 -24.98
C VAL A 24 -14.18 -13.84 -25.72
N VAL A 25 -15.22 -14.66 -25.91
CA VAL A 25 -16.44 -14.27 -26.64
C VAL A 25 -17.43 -13.51 -25.74
N ASP A 26 -17.48 -13.84 -24.46
CA ASP A 26 -18.38 -13.20 -23.51
C ASP A 26 -17.95 -11.74 -23.21
N PRO A 27 -18.81 -10.73 -23.44
CA PRO A 27 -18.45 -9.32 -23.26
C PRO A 27 -18.08 -8.94 -21.83
N LEU A 28 -18.71 -9.55 -20.82
CA LEU A 28 -18.40 -9.28 -19.42
C LEU A 28 -17.02 -9.84 -19.05
N ALA A 29 -16.75 -11.08 -19.43
CA ALA A 29 -15.43 -11.71 -19.27
C ALA A 29 -14.34 -10.92 -19.99
N ARG A 30 -14.64 -10.34 -21.17
CA ARG A 30 -13.70 -9.47 -21.88
C ARG A 30 -13.37 -8.21 -21.10
N THR A 31 -14.39 -7.56 -20.52
CA THR A 31 -14.22 -6.38 -19.67
C THR A 31 -13.36 -6.68 -18.44
N ILE A 32 -13.59 -7.85 -17.80
CA ILE A 32 -12.80 -8.30 -16.65
C ILE A 32 -11.34 -8.53 -17.07
N LEU A 33 -11.10 -9.16 -18.24
CA LEU A 33 -9.76 -9.39 -18.77
C LEU A 33 -9.02 -8.07 -19.05
N ASP A 34 -9.69 -7.10 -19.67
CA ASP A 34 -9.10 -5.79 -19.94
C ASP A 34 -8.73 -5.07 -18.63
N GLY A 35 -9.59 -5.16 -17.60
CA GLY A 35 -9.31 -4.66 -16.26
C GLY A 35 -8.11 -5.35 -15.59
N LEU A 36 -7.97 -6.66 -15.74
CA LEU A 36 -6.82 -7.42 -15.24
C LEU A 36 -5.52 -6.96 -15.93
N VAL A 37 -5.52 -6.81 -17.25
CA VAL A 37 -4.35 -6.33 -18.00
C VAL A 37 -3.97 -4.91 -17.57
N ALA A 38 -4.95 -4.02 -17.40
CA ALA A 38 -4.72 -2.67 -16.90
C ALA A 38 -4.07 -2.68 -15.50
N ASN A 39 -4.55 -3.54 -14.60
CA ASN A 39 -3.96 -3.71 -13.27
C ASN A 39 -2.51 -4.21 -13.34
N LEU A 40 -2.22 -5.22 -14.16
CA LEU A 40 -0.86 -5.74 -14.33
C LEU A 40 0.10 -4.67 -14.87
N ARG A 41 -0.35 -3.84 -15.81
CA ARG A 41 0.43 -2.70 -16.32
C ARG A 41 0.69 -1.64 -15.25
N MET A 42 -0.33 -1.30 -14.45
CA MET A 42 -0.18 -0.39 -13.32
C MET A 42 0.86 -0.94 -12.33
N LEU A 43 0.75 -2.21 -11.95
CA LEU A 43 1.73 -2.87 -11.06
C LEU A 43 3.13 -2.81 -11.64
N THR A 44 3.28 -3.10 -12.94
CA THR A 44 4.59 -3.05 -13.62
C THR A 44 5.23 -1.66 -13.49
N GLY A 45 4.46 -0.58 -13.68
CA GLY A 45 4.97 0.78 -13.54
C GLY A 45 5.21 1.23 -12.09
N ALA A 46 4.44 0.72 -11.14
CA ALA A 46 4.49 1.16 -9.74
C ALA A 46 5.52 0.38 -8.89
N LEU A 47 5.76 -0.90 -9.18
CA LEU A 47 6.64 -1.78 -8.40
C LEU A 47 8.05 -1.19 -8.17
N PRO A 48 8.73 -0.57 -9.14
CA PRO A 48 10.06 0.01 -8.93
C PRO A 48 10.09 1.11 -7.86
N ALA A 49 8.98 1.82 -7.64
CA ALA A 49 8.89 2.90 -6.66
C ALA A 49 8.60 2.39 -5.23
N VAL A 50 8.15 1.14 -5.07
CA VAL A 50 7.72 0.59 -3.76
C VAL A 50 8.85 0.59 -2.71
N PRO A 51 10.09 0.15 -2.99
CA PRO A 51 11.13 0.16 -1.97
C PRO A 51 11.47 1.56 -1.45
N GLY A 52 11.51 2.56 -2.36
CA GLY A 52 11.72 3.95 -1.99
C GLY A 52 10.59 4.49 -1.11
N PHE A 53 9.34 4.23 -1.53
CA PHE A 53 8.17 4.59 -0.73
C PHE A 53 8.20 3.96 0.67
N LEU A 54 8.48 2.66 0.79
CA LEU A 54 8.52 1.97 2.09
C LEU A 54 9.59 2.53 3.01
N ARG A 55 10.78 2.88 2.47
CA ARG A 55 11.85 3.51 3.25
C ARG A 55 11.39 4.84 3.82
N ASP A 56 10.84 5.71 2.98
CA ASP A 56 10.38 7.03 3.40
C ASP A 56 9.20 6.94 4.37
N ASP A 57 8.27 6.00 4.15
CA ASP A 57 7.12 5.75 5.03
C ASP A 57 7.57 5.23 6.40
N ASN A 58 8.49 4.27 6.44
CA ASN A 58 9.06 3.75 7.70
C ASN A 58 9.72 4.87 8.51
N GLN A 59 10.56 5.68 7.87
CA GLN A 59 11.21 6.82 8.52
C GLN A 59 10.19 7.82 9.06
N ALA A 60 9.21 8.22 8.25
CA ALA A 60 8.19 9.19 8.65
C ALA A 60 7.29 8.66 9.78
N THR A 61 6.88 7.38 9.72
CA THR A 61 6.07 6.75 10.76
C THR A 61 6.87 6.58 12.06
N ALA A 62 8.15 6.19 11.99
CA ALA A 62 9.02 6.09 13.17
C ALA A 62 9.19 7.46 13.86
N GLN A 63 9.41 8.53 13.09
CA GLN A 63 9.48 9.89 13.61
C GLN A 63 8.17 10.31 14.29
N LEU A 64 7.02 10.01 13.69
CA LEU A 64 5.72 10.29 14.30
C LEU A 64 5.52 9.51 15.61
N LEU A 65 5.84 8.21 15.64
CA LEU A 65 5.75 7.42 16.86
C LEU A 65 6.65 7.96 17.97
N ALA A 66 7.85 8.45 17.63
CA ALA A 66 8.75 9.06 18.60
C ALA A 66 8.15 10.34 19.24
N THR A 67 7.41 11.15 18.49
CA THR A 67 6.74 12.35 19.04
C THR A 67 5.50 12.02 19.86
N LEU A 68 4.80 10.93 19.54
CA LEU A 68 3.61 10.46 20.27
C LEU A 68 3.95 9.69 21.55
N ARG A 69 5.18 9.19 21.69
CA ARG A 69 5.61 8.31 22.81
C ARG A 69 5.23 8.82 24.20
N GLY A 70 5.28 10.12 24.46
CA GLY A 70 4.94 10.71 25.76
C GLY A 70 3.43 10.89 26.01
N SER A 71 2.58 10.47 25.07
CA SER A 71 1.13 10.67 25.12
C SER A 71 0.35 9.41 24.78
N VAL A 72 1.04 8.27 24.71
CA VAL A 72 0.43 6.94 24.59
C VAL A 72 0.54 6.20 25.92
N PRO A 73 -0.32 5.19 26.17
CA PRO A 73 -0.22 4.32 27.35
C PRO A 73 1.18 3.73 27.52
N GLY A 74 1.61 3.50 28.77
CA GLY A 74 2.99 3.12 29.08
C GLY A 74 3.45 1.80 28.45
N ASP A 75 2.56 0.82 28.34
CA ASP A 75 2.81 -0.45 27.64
C ASP A 75 3.02 -0.23 26.13
N LEU A 76 2.24 0.65 25.51
CA LEU A 76 2.42 1.04 24.12
C LEU A 76 3.69 1.87 23.91
N ALA A 77 4.03 2.76 24.86
CA ALA A 77 5.27 3.53 24.82
C ALA A 77 6.50 2.61 24.80
N VAL A 78 6.51 1.56 25.63
CA VAL A 78 7.60 0.56 25.65
C VAL A 78 7.69 -0.20 24.33
N GLN A 79 6.55 -0.57 23.72
CA GLN A 79 6.55 -1.22 22.41
C GLN A 79 7.08 -0.31 21.31
N VAL A 80 6.72 0.98 21.35
CA VAL A 80 7.26 2.00 20.44
C VAL A 80 8.76 2.15 20.64
N GLU A 81 9.26 2.27 21.86
CA GLU A 81 10.69 2.36 22.13
C GLU A 81 11.46 1.15 21.62
N ARG A 82 10.94 -0.05 21.88
CA ARG A 82 11.53 -1.28 21.37
C ARG A 82 11.61 -1.26 19.85
N ALA A 83 10.52 -0.93 19.17
CA ALA A 83 10.52 -0.85 17.71
C ALA A 83 11.51 0.21 17.21
N LEU A 84 11.57 1.39 17.82
CA LEU A 84 12.51 2.46 17.42
C LEU A 84 13.98 2.11 17.71
N SER A 85 14.26 1.18 18.62
CA SER A 85 15.62 0.69 18.91
C SER A 85 16.11 -0.39 17.93
N GLU A 86 15.21 -0.99 17.14
CA GLU A 86 15.59 -1.96 16.13
C GLU A 86 16.38 -1.29 15.00
N PRO A 87 17.41 -1.97 14.44
CA PRO A 87 18.17 -1.42 13.34
C PRO A 87 17.29 -1.21 12.10
N GLU A 88 17.59 -0.17 11.33
CA GLU A 88 16.94 0.05 10.05
C GLU A 88 17.18 -1.15 9.12
N PRO A 89 16.14 -1.64 8.42
CA PRO A 89 16.28 -2.73 7.47
C PRO A 89 17.16 -2.35 6.28
N ASP A 90 17.71 -3.34 5.60
CA ASP A 90 18.47 -3.12 4.38
C ASP A 90 17.61 -2.40 3.31
N ALA A 91 18.14 -1.30 2.80
CA ALA A 91 17.50 -0.46 1.80
C ALA A 91 17.23 -1.17 0.46
N VAL A 92 17.90 -2.30 0.20
CA VAL A 92 17.68 -3.13 -1.01
C VAL A 92 16.87 -4.40 -0.74
N ASP A 93 16.46 -4.67 0.51
CA ASP A 93 15.57 -5.78 0.85
C ASP A 93 14.11 -5.29 0.98
N PRO A 94 13.29 -5.40 -0.09
CA PRO A 94 11.91 -4.94 -0.06
C PRO A 94 11.05 -5.71 0.94
N ARG A 95 11.40 -6.95 1.30
CA ARG A 95 10.65 -7.75 2.27
C ARG A 95 10.91 -7.27 3.68
N ALA A 96 12.17 -6.95 4.01
CA ALA A 96 12.51 -6.37 5.31
C ALA A 96 11.87 -4.98 5.49
N LEU A 97 11.89 -4.15 4.43
CA LEU A 97 11.22 -2.86 4.41
C LEU A 97 9.70 -2.98 4.66
N ASP A 98 9.05 -3.95 4.02
CA ASP A 98 7.60 -4.17 4.16
C ASP A 98 7.22 -4.71 5.56
N LEU A 99 8.01 -5.64 6.11
CA LEU A 99 7.79 -6.14 7.47
C LEU A 99 7.91 -5.02 8.51
N ARG A 100 8.94 -4.18 8.36
CA ARG A 100 9.12 -2.99 9.20
C ARG A 100 7.94 -2.03 9.07
N ASN A 101 7.44 -1.81 7.85
CA ASN A 101 6.28 -0.96 7.60
C ASN A 101 5.03 -1.47 8.31
N HIS A 102 4.75 -2.77 8.21
CA HIS A 102 3.62 -3.38 8.88
C HIS A 102 3.69 -3.23 10.41
N GLN A 103 4.87 -3.47 10.99
CA GLN A 103 5.08 -3.31 12.44
C GLN A 103 4.84 -1.87 12.89
N LEU A 104 5.46 -0.89 12.23
CA LEU A 104 5.34 0.53 12.58
C LEU A 104 3.89 1.02 12.40
N ARG A 105 3.21 0.60 11.34
CA ARG A 105 1.80 0.94 11.11
C ARG A 105 0.85 0.32 12.13
N ALA A 106 1.12 -0.90 12.60
CA ALA A 106 0.34 -1.53 13.66
C ALA A 106 0.48 -0.77 14.99
N LEU A 107 1.68 -0.28 15.31
CA LEU A 107 1.90 0.59 16.48
C LEU A 107 1.22 1.95 16.32
N LEU A 108 1.31 2.55 15.13
CA LEU A 108 0.63 3.82 14.87
C LEU A 108 -0.89 3.69 14.97
N ALA A 109 -1.46 2.60 14.45
CA ALA A 109 -2.90 2.34 14.57
C ALA A 109 -3.35 2.29 16.04
N GLN A 110 -2.57 1.66 16.91
CA GLN A 110 -2.83 1.66 18.36
C GLN A 110 -2.66 3.05 18.97
N ALA A 111 -1.59 3.77 18.60
CA ALA A 111 -1.30 5.11 19.13
C ALA A 111 -2.42 6.11 18.81
N VAL A 112 -2.96 6.06 17.59
CA VAL A 112 -4.07 6.92 17.13
C VAL A 112 -5.35 6.72 17.95
N CYS A 113 -5.53 5.55 18.56
CA CYS A 113 -6.69 5.24 19.41
C CYS A 113 -6.49 5.63 20.88
N SER A 114 -5.40 6.31 21.25
CA SER A 114 -5.17 6.72 22.64
C SER A 114 -6.10 7.88 23.03
N GLU A 115 -6.69 7.81 24.22
CA GLU A 115 -7.69 8.78 24.70
C GLU A 115 -7.10 10.16 25.02
N ASP A 116 -5.83 10.20 25.42
CA ASP A 116 -5.15 11.42 25.90
C ASP A 116 -4.39 12.20 24.82
N LEU A 117 -4.71 11.97 23.54
CA LEU A 117 -4.08 12.69 22.43
C LEU A 117 -4.50 14.17 22.44
N LYS A 118 -3.50 15.05 22.40
CA LYS A 118 -3.72 16.50 22.29
C LYS A 118 -4.16 16.90 20.87
N PRO A 119 -4.89 18.01 20.70
CA PRO A 119 -5.30 18.49 19.37
C PRO A 119 -4.16 18.66 18.36
N GLU A 120 -2.97 19.07 18.82
CA GLU A 120 -1.79 19.24 17.98
C GLU A 120 -1.26 17.89 17.48
N GLN A 121 -1.37 16.85 18.30
CA GLN A 121 -0.96 15.48 17.96
C GLN A 121 -1.92 14.87 16.96
N HIS A 122 -3.22 15.05 17.15
CA HIS A 122 -4.24 14.68 16.15
C HIS A 122 -3.96 15.34 14.79
N SER A 123 -3.69 16.65 14.79
CA SER A 123 -3.38 17.39 13.57
C SER A 123 -2.11 16.85 12.88
N THR A 124 -1.10 16.49 13.67
CA THR A 124 0.14 15.88 13.16
C THR A 124 -0.10 14.52 12.52
N ILE A 125 -0.92 13.67 13.16
CA ILE A 125 -1.35 12.37 12.61
C ILE A 125 -2.09 12.55 11.28
N VAL A 126 -3.07 13.47 11.22
CA VAL A 126 -3.85 13.74 10.00
C VAL A 126 -2.96 14.21 8.86
N ARG A 127 -2.03 15.12 9.14
CA ARG A 127 -1.04 15.57 8.15
C ARG A 127 -0.21 14.40 7.62
N HIS A 128 0.33 13.56 8.50
CA HIS A 128 1.11 12.38 8.11
C HIS A 128 0.28 11.43 7.21
N MET A 129 -0.98 11.16 7.55
CA MET A 129 -1.86 10.33 6.73
C MET A 129 -2.10 10.92 5.35
N THR A 130 -2.27 12.24 5.27
CA THR A 130 -2.49 12.97 4.01
C THR A 130 -1.24 12.93 3.12
N GLU A 131 -0.06 13.22 3.69
CA GLU A 131 1.23 13.17 3.00
C GLU A 131 1.62 11.74 2.57
N ARG A 132 1.21 10.73 3.34
CA ARG A 132 1.38 9.33 2.95
C ARG A 132 0.51 9.01 1.74
N ALA A 133 -0.77 9.36 1.79
CA ALA A 133 -1.74 9.09 0.72
C ALA A 133 -1.32 9.72 -0.62
N SER A 134 -0.66 10.89 -0.61
CA SER A 134 -0.18 11.55 -1.83
C SER A 134 1.03 10.85 -2.48
N ARG A 135 1.82 10.10 -1.70
CA ARG A 135 3.06 9.43 -2.15
C ARG A 135 2.89 7.94 -2.48
N VAL A 136 1.73 7.34 -2.19
CA VAL A 136 1.54 5.90 -2.42
C VAL A 136 1.74 5.60 -3.92
N PRO A 137 2.64 4.67 -4.28
CA PRO A 137 2.98 4.39 -5.67
C PRO A 137 1.84 3.71 -6.43
N MET A 138 0.94 3.03 -5.71
CA MET A 138 -0.24 2.37 -6.27
C MET A 138 -1.50 3.04 -5.73
N ARG A 139 -2.27 3.66 -6.62
CA ARG A 139 -3.64 4.07 -6.28
C ARG A 139 -4.57 2.90 -6.58
N TYR A 140 -5.42 2.55 -5.62
CA TYR A 140 -6.48 1.59 -5.87
C TYR A 140 -7.35 2.08 -7.02
N VAL A 141 -7.38 1.31 -8.11
CA VAL A 141 -8.33 1.49 -9.19
C VAL A 141 -9.46 0.49 -8.93
N ALA A 142 -10.66 1.00 -8.69
CA ALA A 142 -11.84 0.14 -8.62
C ALA A 142 -12.00 -0.56 -9.98
N THR A 143 -11.76 -1.87 -10.02
CA THR A 143 -11.79 -2.68 -11.25
C THR A 143 -13.02 -3.56 -11.37
N ALA A 144 -13.92 -3.52 -10.38
CA ALA A 144 -15.21 -4.17 -10.48
C ALA A 144 -16.19 -3.27 -11.26
N PRO A 145 -16.81 -3.76 -12.35
CA PRO A 145 -17.99 -3.11 -12.88
C PRO A 145 -19.09 -3.15 -11.81
N THR A 146 -19.61 -1.99 -11.43
CA THR A 146 -20.79 -1.90 -10.55
C THR A 146 -21.93 -2.64 -11.23
N PRO A 147 -22.55 -3.65 -10.59
CA PRO A 147 -23.70 -4.32 -11.18
C PRO A 147 -24.81 -3.28 -11.43
N ALA A 148 -25.36 -3.29 -12.65
CA ALA A 148 -26.47 -2.41 -13.00
C ALA A 148 -27.62 -2.60 -11.99
N PRO A 149 -28.28 -1.52 -11.53
CA PRO A 149 -29.38 -1.64 -10.59
C PRO A 149 -30.47 -2.52 -11.19
N ILE A 150 -30.85 -3.57 -10.47
CA ILE A 150 -31.96 -4.45 -10.84
C ILE A 150 -33.22 -3.57 -10.89
N ALA A 151 -33.72 -3.32 -12.10
CA ALA A 151 -34.98 -2.62 -12.29
C ALA A 151 -36.08 -3.41 -11.58
N LYS A 152 -36.62 -2.85 -10.50
CA LYS A 152 -37.85 -3.36 -9.87
C LYS A 152 -38.96 -3.23 -10.91
N LYS A 153 -39.46 -4.37 -11.41
CA LYS A 153 -40.72 -4.41 -12.15
C LYS A 153 -41.83 -4.05 -11.16
N SER A 154 -42.43 -2.87 -11.36
CA SER A 154 -43.74 -2.52 -10.80
C SER A 154 -44.84 -3.18 -11.60
#